data_AF-A0AAE9DDR6-F1
#
_entry.id   AF-A0AAE9DDR6-F1
#
_cell.length_a   1.000
_cell.length_b   1.000
_cell.length_c   1.000
_cell.angle_alpha   90.00
_cell.angle_beta   90.00
_cell.angle_gamma   90.00
#
_symmetry.space_group_name_H-M   'P 1'
#
loop_
_entity.id
_entity.type
_entity.pdbx_description
1 polymer ?
#
loop_
_entity_poly.entity_id
_entity_poly.type
_entity_poly.pdbx_seq_one_letter_code
_entity_poly.pdbx_strand_id
1 'polypeptide(L)'
;MKWSLFIGFFLLSQLYNVFGDDCYCPLCELDKLPDNCTTIYGHIQMGLESTMPPYEIIEYKLQNVTTIVGCITIANSGFTSLALLSNLETLQYSQTGNSSSCSSYGNIITIAKNSLLRRLYFTSLKKVIVTKKSEYGIYLVDNPSLCITEEELEHFLKTEKFYAPHIQICDPTKIYCRLDSFDFFDQTNIVSGCQVLTDSLVLNGTKEYNQTEFHDRLNDIEQILGSIIVFQSDIVALKFPNLWRIYNFQPTLPVIFLQDNPNLAEIEFSNLSSIPYFGKYPDVLYTFSNPLLTQLPLDTCENLYKLGQITIGDVSESICENRTSSALPTQEANHTTATTSEFSVDSGKGGSNVTNSTALSSVGKNQPPNNNTKDNLDFRILDLTYFLGLIFIWVLRFEI
;
A
#
# COMPACT_ATOMS: atom_id res chain seq x y z
N MET A 1 59.79 13.58 48.21
CA MET A 1 58.46 12.92 48.28
C MET A 1 57.49 13.72 47.41
N LYS A 2 57.39 13.38 46.12
CA LYS A 2 56.36 13.87 45.20
C LYS A 2 56.05 12.70 44.26
N TRP A 3 54.84 12.19 44.36
CA TRP A 3 54.36 11.08 43.55
C TRP A 3 53.76 11.63 42.25
N SER A 4 54.16 10.99 41.16
CA SER A 4 53.54 11.08 39.84
C SER A 4 52.21 10.33 39.84
N LEU A 5 51.19 10.84 39.14
CA LEU A 5 50.21 9.99 38.49
C LEU A 5 49.64 10.70 37.25
N PHE A 6 49.92 10.06 36.13
CA PHE A 6 49.59 10.41 34.76
C PHE A 6 48.56 9.35 34.30
N ILE A 7 47.65 9.76 33.41
CA ILE A 7 46.85 8.94 32.48
C ILE A 7 45.67 8.16 33.07
N GLY A 8 44.47 8.56 32.64
CA GLY A 8 43.22 7.82 32.80
C GLY A 8 42.08 8.48 32.02
N PHE A 9 42.34 8.97 30.81
CA PHE A 9 41.35 9.49 29.88
C PHE A 9 41.42 8.61 28.64
N PHE A 10 40.68 7.51 28.58
CA PHE A 10 40.32 6.79 27.35
C PHE A 10 39.36 5.63 27.69
N LEU A 11 38.37 5.43 26.81
CA LEU A 11 37.39 4.33 26.73
C LEU A 11 36.13 4.43 27.61
N LEU A 12 35.23 5.33 27.21
CA LEU A 12 33.79 5.10 27.34
C LEU A 12 33.14 5.17 25.95
N SER A 13 33.42 4.18 25.10
CA SER A 13 32.68 3.93 23.88
C SER A 13 32.48 2.44 23.71
N GLN A 14 31.22 2.03 23.59
CA GLN A 14 30.71 0.67 23.36
C GLN A 14 30.66 -0.26 24.59
N LEU A 15 29.70 0.00 25.47
CA LEU A 15 29.05 -1.07 26.23
C LEU A 15 27.93 -1.64 25.33
N TYR A 16 28.25 -2.67 24.54
CA TYR A 16 27.26 -3.62 24.05
C TYR A 16 26.79 -4.43 25.26
N ASN A 17 25.68 -4.02 25.87
CA ASN A 17 25.00 -4.83 26.87
C ASN A 17 24.22 -5.92 26.13
N VAL A 18 24.80 -7.11 26.05
CA VAL A 18 24.11 -8.35 25.69
C VAL A 18 23.29 -8.79 26.90
N PHE A 19 21.98 -8.56 26.84
CA PHE A 19 21.01 -9.23 27.71
C PHE A 19 20.07 -10.02 26.79
N GLY A 20 20.32 -11.32 26.65
CA GLY A 20 19.66 -12.17 25.65
C GLY A 20 20.26 -11.99 24.25
N ASP A 21 19.94 -12.89 23.32
CA ASP A 21 20.40 -12.93 21.92
C ASP A 21 19.88 -11.74 21.06
N ASP A 22 19.73 -10.57 21.69
CA ASP A 22 19.24 -9.32 21.14
C ASP A 22 20.41 -8.45 20.65
N CYS A 23 20.37 -8.10 19.36
CA CYS A 23 21.42 -7.37 18.68
C CYS A 23 20.94 -5.97 18.31
N TYR A 24 21.67 -4.94 18.76
CA TYR A 24 21.33 -3.56 18.46
C TYR A 24 22.11 -3.05 17.25
N CYS A 25 21.37 -2.56 16.25
CA CYS A 25 21.89 -2.32 14.91
C CYS A 25 21.07 -1.23 14.20
N PRO A 26 21.13 0.03 14.66
CA PRO A 26 20.23 1.09 14.19
C PRO A 26 20.39 1.40 12.69
N LEU A 27 21.60 1.24 12.15
CA LEU A 27 21.91 1.21 10.73
C LEU A 27 22.89 0.05 10.50
N CYS A 28 22.42 -1.07 9.96
CA CYS A 28 23.20 -2.30 9.94
C CYS A 28 24.26 -2.36 8.85
N GLU A 29 25.53 -2.29 9.26
CA GLU A 29 26.61 -3.01 8.60
C GLU A 29 26.48 -4.49 9.00
N LEU A 30 25.86 -5.31 8.14
CA LEU A 30 25.44 -6.67 8.48
C LEU A 30 26.59 -7.61 8.87
N ASP A 31 27.79 -7.39 8.32
CA ASP A 31 29.00 -8.14 8.67
C ASP A 31 29.49 -7.88 10.10
N LYS A 32 29.15 -6.71 10.67
CA LYS A 32 29.48 -6.31 12.04
C LYS A 32 28.45 -6.73 13.08
N LEU A 33 27.32 -7.32 12.66
CA LEU A 33 26.32 -7.84 13.57
C LEU A 33 26.97 -8.92 14.47
N PRO A 34 26.67 -8.97 15.78
CA PRO A 34 27.12 -10.08 16.63
C PRO A 34 26.69 -11.45 16.05
N ASP A 35 27.42 -12.50 16.41
CA ASP A 35 27.01 -13.85 16.04
C ASP A 35 25.80 -14.29 16.87
N ASN A 36 24.98 -15.19 16.32
CA ASN A 36 23.83 -15.82 16.98
C ASN A 36 22.71 -14.87 17.43
N CYS A 37 22.54 -13.73 16.76
CA CYS A 37 21.37 -12.88 16.99
C CYS A 37 20.07 -13.63 16.72
N THR A 38 19.12 -13.58 17.66
CA THR A 38 17.73 -14.01 17.44
C THR A 38 16.81 -12.83 17.21
N THR A 39 17.11 -11.69 17.84
CA THR A 39 16.38 -10.44 17.67
C THR A 39 17.32 -9.35 17.15
N ILE A 40 16.89 -8.58 16.16
CA ILE A 40 17.61 -7.38 15.73
C ILE A 40 16.77 -6.15 16.03
N TYR A 41 17.35 -5.19 16.73
CA TYR A 41 16.81 -3.85 16.94
C TYR A 41 17.48 -2.87 15.98
N GLY A 42 16.78 -2.56 14.88
CA GLY A 42 17.17 -1.55 13.92
C GLY A 42 16.88 -1.93 12.47
N HIS A 43 17.45 -1.17 11.55
CA HIS A 43 17.05 -1.20 10.13
C HIS A 43 18.06 -2.00 9.29
N ILE A 44 17.55 -2.96 8.52
CA ILE A 44 18.33 -3.79 7.62
C ILE A 44 18.20 -3.24 6.20
N GLN A 45 19.33 -2.99 5.56
CA GLN A 45 19.42 -2.53 4.18
C GLN A 45 20.37 -3.43 3.39
N MET A 46 19.93 -3.91 2.23
CA MET A 46 20.69 -4.80 1.35
C MET A 46 20.56 -4.36 -0.11
N GLY A 47 21.66 -4.48 -0.88
CA GLY A 47 21.72 -4.19 -2.32
C GLY A 47 21.80 -2.71 -2.72
N LEU A 48 21.71 -1.77 -1.77
CA LEU A 48 21.73 -0.33 -2.05
C LEU A 48 23.13 0.26 -2.26
N GLU A 49 24.20 -0.46 -1.87
CA GLU A 49 25.59 0.04 -1.86
C GLU A 49 26.56 -0.91 -2.58
N SER A 50 27.67 -0.35 -3.09
CA SER A 50 28.75 -1.09 -3.75
C SER A 50 29.62 -1.95 -2.80
N THR A 51 29.36 -1.89 -1.49
CA THR A 51 30.15 -2.53 -0.43
C THR A 51 29.35 -3.55 0.39
N MET A 52 28.28 -4.13 -0.18
CA MET A 52 27.52 -5.19 0.48
C MET A 52 28.43 -6.39 0.80
N PRO A 53 28.38 -6.94 2.03
CA PRO A 53 29.12 -8.16 2.35
C PRO A 53 28.73 -9.32 1.44
N PRO A 54 29.62 -10.31 1.22
CA PRO A 54 29.28 -11.54 0.53
C PRO A 54 28.02 -12.20 1.10
N TYR A 55 27.21 -12.81 0.24
CA TYR A 55 25.94 -13.43 0.61
C TYR A 55 26.08 -14.40 1.77
N GLU A 56 27.16 -15.21 1.77
CA GLU A 56 27.43 -16.22 2.78
C GLU A 56 27.65 -15.61 4.18
N ILE A 57 28.22 -14.41 4.24
CA ILE A 57 28.39 -13.70 5.51
C ILE A 57 27.03 -13.21 6.02
N ILE A 58 26.20 -12.65 5.13
CA ILE A 58 24.88 -12.16 5.49
C ILE A 58 23.98 -13.31 5.96
N GLU A 59 23.98 -14.41 5.22
CA GLU A 59 23.24 -15.62 5.56
C GLU A 59 23.65 -16.16 6.93
N TYR A 60 24.95 -16.30 7.20
CA TYR A 60 25.45 -16.72 8.52
C TYR A 60 24.99 -15.79 9.65
N LYS A 61 24.99 -14.48 9.44
CA LYS A 61 24.59 -13.49 10.45
C LYS A 61 23.08 -13.51 10.73
N LEU A 62 22.27 -13.85 9.73
CA LEU A 62 20.80 -13.82 9.83
C LEU A 62 20.17 -15.19 10.08
N GLN A 63 20.95 -16.29 10.03
CA GLN A 63 20.44 -17.65 10.12
C GLN A 63 19.60 -17.94 11.38
N ASN A 64 19.85 -17.28 12.51
CA ASN A 64 19.11 -17.50 13.76
C ASN A 64 18.06 -16.42 14.05
N VAL A 65 17.96 -15.41 13.18
CA VAL A 65 17.11 -14.24 13.42
C VAL A 65 15.65 -14.61 13.18
N THR A 66 14.85 -14.52 14.23
CA THR A 66 13.39 -14.76 14.19
C THR A 66 12.60 -13.46 14.31
N THR A 67 13.19 -12.42 14.88
CA THR A 67 12.50 -11.15 15.16
C THR A 67 13.33 -9.97 14.72
N ILE A 68 12.70 -9.02 14.01
CA ILE A 68 13.30 -7.73 13.69
C ILE A 68 12.38 -6.61 14.18
N VAL A 69 12.94 -5.71 14.98
CA VAL A 69 12.30 -4.48 15.46
C VAL A 69 12.90 -3.31 14.68
N GLY A 70 12.28 -2.99 13.54
CA GLY A 70 12.77 -2.03 12.57
C GLY A 70 12.09 -2.20 11.20
N CYS A 71 12.86 -2.16 10.13
CA CYS A 71 12.38 -2.40 8.76
C CYS A 71 13.48 -3.02 7.91
N ILE A 72 13.07 -3.66 6.81
CA ILE A 72 13.94 -4.32 5.85
C ILE A 72 13.78 -3.63 4.49
N THR A 73 14.89 -3.23 3.89
CA THR A 73 14.93 -2.75 2.51
C THR A 73 15.94 -3.58 1.71
N ILE A 74 15.49 -4.22 0.63
CA ILE A 74 16.31 -5.02 -0.28
C ILE A 74 16.08 -4.49 -1.68
N ALA A 75 17.04 -3.76 -2.22
CA ALA A 75 16.87 -3.19 -3.56
C ALA A 75 18.15 -3.23 -4.37
N ASN A 76 18.01 -3.39 -5.69
CA ASN A 76 19.15 -3.51 -6.63
C ASN A 76 20.19 -4.58 -6.23
N SER A 77 19.76 -5.63 -5.52
CA SER A 77 20.67 -6.71 -5.10
C SER A 77 20.90 -7.73 -6.22
N GLY A 78 22.01 -8.47 -6.12
CA GLY A 78 22.29 -9.65 -6.95
C GLY A 78 21.62 -10.94 -6.44
N PHE A 79 20.70 -10.87 -5.48
CA PHE A 79 20.12 -12.06 -4.87
C PHE A 79 19.16 -12.76 -5.82
N THR A 80 19.24 -14.10 -5.85
CA THR A 80 18.28 -14.95 -6.56
C THR A 80 17.14 -15.42 -5.65
N SER A 81 17.34 -15.38 -4.33
CA SER A 81 16.36 -15.74 -3.30
C SER A 81 16.62 -14.98 -2.01
N LEU A 82 15.58 -14.81 -1.18
CA LEU A 82 15.71 -14.27 0.18
C LEU A 82 15.63 -15.35 1.28
N ALA A 83 16.08 -16.57 0.97
CA ALA A 83 16.14 -17.69 1.92
C ALA A 83 16.94 -17.37 3.20
N LEU A 84 17.89 -16.43 3.13
CA LEU A 84 18.58 -15.88 4.30
C LEU A 84 17.65 -15.29 5.38
N LEU A 85 16.37 -15.03 5.05
CA LEU A 85 15.32 -14.58 5.96
C LEU A 85 14.26 -15.66 6.24
N SER A 86 14.51 -16.94 5.95
CA SER A 86 13.51 -18.01 6.08
C SER A 86 13.02 -18.25 7.50
N ASN A 87 13.87 -17.93 8.48
CA ASN A 87 13.57 -18.09 9.91
C ASN A 87 12.90 -16.85 10.52
N LEU A 88 12.79 -15.75 9.77
CA LEU A 88 12.13 -14.54 10.24
C LEU A 88 10.65 -14.82 10.49
N GLU A 89 10.21 -14.68 11.72
CA GLU A 89 8.82 -14.93 12.12
C GLU A 89 8.03 -13.64 12.31
N THR A 90 8.65 -12.64 12.93
CA THR A 90 7.98 -11.39 13.29
C THR A 90 8.82 -10.20 12.88
N LEU A 91 8.18 -9.24 12.23
CA LEU A 91 8.76 -7.94 11.96
C LEU A 91 7.87 -6.86 12.56
N GLN A 92 8.42 -6.05 13.46
CA GLN A 92 7.73 -4.94 14.09
C GLN A 92 8.37 -3.63 13.70
N TYR A 93 7.56 -2.70 13.18
CA TYR A 93 8.06 -1.36 12.90
C TYR A 93 8.46 -0.64 14.19
N SER A 94 9.64 -0.03 14.19
CA SER A 94 10.14 0.83 15.26
C SER A 94 10.55 2.20 14.71
N GLN A 95 10.06 3.26 15.34
CA GLN A 95 10.45 4.65 15.07
C GLN A 95 11.55 5.12 16.04
N THR A 96 12.53 4.26 16.34
CA THR A 96 13.65 4.62 17.23
C THR A 96 14.73 5.36 16.46
N GLY A 97 14.92 6.65 16.75
CA GLY A 97 16.04 7.47 16.26
C GLY A 97 15.64 8.55 15.24
N ASN A 98 16.45 9.60 15.15
CA ASN A 98 16.28 10.74 14.23
C ASN A 98 16.46 10.38 12.72
N SER A 99 16.43 9.10 12.33
CA SER A 99 16.76 8.68 10.97
C SER A 99 15.53 8.30 10.15
N SER A 100 15.45 8.97 9.02
CA SER A 100 14.67 8.72 7.81
C SER A 100 14.96 7.37 7.11
N SER A 101 15.21 6.29 7.86
CA SER A 101 15.84 5.05 7.35
C SER A 101 14.90 3.90 6.98
N CYS A 102 13.66 3.91 7.46
CA CYS A 102 12.59 3.19 6.76
C CYS A 102 12.13 4.06 5.61
N SER A 103 11.80 3.45 4.46
CA SER A 103 11.43 4.14 3.22
C SER A 103 10.64 5.43 3.48
N SER A 104 10.82 6.47 2.66
CA SER A 104 10.08 7.75 2.82
C SER A 104 8.55 7.57 2.91
N TYR A 105 8.06 6.41 2.48
CA TYR A 105 6.65 5.97 2.45
C TYR A 105 6.23 5.16 3.70
N GLY A 106 7.13 4.85 4.63
CA GLY A 106 6.81 4.14 5.88
C GLY A 106 6.57 2.63 5.73
N ASN A 107 7.05 2.03 4.64
CA ASN A 107 6.97 0.58 4.40
C ASN A 107 7.90 -0.20 5.32
N ILE A 108 7.44 -1.38 5.75
CA ILE A 108 8.16 -2.21 6.71
C ILE A 108 9.12 -3.18 6.02
N ILE A 109 8.64 -3.90 5.00
CA ILE A 109 9.48 -4.68 4.09
C ILE A 109 9.38 -4.04 2.71
N THR A 110 10.51 -3.59 2.17
CA THR A 110 10.61 -3.05 0.81
C THR A 110 11.54 -3.95 -0.01
N ILE A 111 11.03 -4.54 -1.08
CA ILE A 111 11.82 -5.36 -2.01
C ILE A 111 11.63 -4.78 -3.41
N ALA A 112 12.66 -4.13 -3.94
CA ALA A 112 12.53 -3.36 -5.17
C ALA A 112 13.67 -3.55 -6.16
N LYS A 113 13.37 -3.63 -7.46
CA LYS A 113 14.41 -3.57 -8.52
C LYS A 113 15.45 -4.69 -8.44
N ASN A 114 15.09 -5.86 -7.93
CA ASN A 114 15.99 -7.03 -7.91
C ASN A 114 15.73 -7.88 -9.16
N SER A 115 16.51 -7.65 -10.22
CA SER A 115 16.30 -8.27 -11.54
C SER A 115 16.48 -9.79 -11.55
N LEU A 116 17.32 -10.31 -10.64
CA LEU A 116 17.64 -11.74 -10.52
C LEU A 116 16.80 -12.47 -9.46
N LEU A 117 16.02 -11.75 -8.65
CA LEU A 117 15.27 -12.34 -7.55
C LEU A 117 14.12 -13.19 -8.08
N ARG A 118 14.05 -14.45 -7.65
CA ARG A 118 13.05 -15.43 -8.11
C ARG A 118 12.08 -15.90 -7.03
N ARG A 119 12.49 -15.84 -5.75
CA ARG A 119 11.75 -16.41 -4.61
C ARG A 119 11.96 -15.58 -3.35
N LEU A 120 10.90 -15.34 -2.59
CA LEU A 120 10.97 -14.67 -1.28
C LEU A 120 11.40 -15.64 -0.19
N TYR A 121 10.76 -16.82 -0.07
CA TYR A 121 11.03 -17.79 1.00
C TYR A 121 10.86 -17.22 2.42
N PHE A 122 9.86 -16.37 2.64
CA PHE A 122 9.43 -15.97 3.98
C PHE A 122 8.62 -17.08 4.67
N THR A 123 9.19 -18.29 4.74
CA THR A 123 8.49 -19.52 5.15
C THR A 123 7.99 -19.50 6.58
N SER A 124 8.69 -18.78 7.47
CA SER A 124 8.33 -18.69 8.89
C SER A 124 7.60 -17.40 9.24
N LEU A 125 7.44 -16.46 8.30
CA LEU A 125 6.90 -15.13 8.58
C LEU A 125 5.43 -15.24 8.97
N LYS A 126 5.12 -14.96 10.24
CA LYS A 126 3.77 -15.03 10.80
C LYS A 126 3.09 -13.67 10.85
N LYS A 127 3.86 -12.59 11.01
CA LYS A 127 3.30 -11.25 11.27
C LYS A 127 4.24 -10.12 10.90
N VAL A 128 3.72 -9.12 10.18
CA VAL A 128 4.31 -7.77 10.09
C VAL A 128 3.44 -6.76 10.84
N ILE A 129 3.95 -6.29 11.98
CA ILE A 129 3.23 -5.37 12.86
C ILE A 129 3.34 -3.95 12.30
N VAL A 130 2.29 -3.54 11.58
CA VAL A 130 2.13 -2.18 11.03
C VAL A 130 1.73 -1.15 12.08
N THR A 131 2.23 0.09 11.94
CA THR A 131 1.75 1.23 12.73
C THR A 131 0.79 2.09 11.91
N LYS A 132 0.08 3.03 12.56
CA LYS A 132 -0.80 4.00 11.86
C LYS A 132 -0.08 4.83 10.79
N LYS A 133 1.25 4.97 10.88
CA LYS A 133 2.07 5.72 9.92
C LYS A 133 2.58 4.85 8.77
N SER A 134 2.48 3.53 8.88
CA SER A 134 2.97 2.61 7.85
C SER A 134 1.98 2.54 6.70
N GLU A 135 2.46 2.82 5.49
CA GLU A 135 1.67 2.67 4.27
C GLU A 135 1.45 1.18 3.96
N TYR A 136 2.54 0.42 3.81
CA TYR A 136 2.50 -1.03 3.56
C TYR A 136 3.32 -1.85 4.57
N GLY A 137 2.88 -3.07 4.83
CA GLY A 137 3.63 -4.08 5.57
C GLY A 137 4.70 -4.70 4.68
N ILE A 138 4.31 -5.09 3.47
CA ILE A 138 5.21 -5.61 2.44
C ILE A 138 4.96 -4.85 1.15
N TYR A 139 6.02 -4.35 0.54
CA TYR A 139 6.02 -3.57 -0.69
C TYR A 139 6.98 -4.20 -1.70
N LEU A 140 6.44 -4.80 -2.75
CA LEU A 140 7.17 -5.48 -3.83
C LEU A 140 6.98 -4.73 -5.14
N VAL A 141 8.06 -4.22 -5.74
CA VAL A 141 7.98 -3.46 -7.00
C VAL A 141 9.18 -3.74 -7.89
N ASP A 142 8.98 -3.81 -9.20
CA ASP A 142 10.06 -3.96 -10.20
C ASP A 142 10.99 -5.18 -9.98
N ASN A 143 10.44 -6.33 -9.58
CA ASN A 143 11.20 -7.59 -9.47
C ASN A 143 10.76 -8.55 -10.61
N PRO A 144 11.26 -8.37 -11.85
CA PRO A 144 10.67 -8.99 -13.05
C PRO A 144 10.76 -10.53 -13.09
N SER A 145 11.70 -11.12 -12.37
CA SER A 145 11.89 -12.59 -12.30
C SER A 145 11.20 -13.22 -11.08
N LEU A 146 10.60 -12.41 -10.20
CA LEU A 146 10.00 -12.86 -8.95
C LEU A 146 8.62 -13.43 -9.24
N CYS A 147 8.39 -14.67 -8.82
CA CYS A 147 7.05 -15.19 -8.63
C CYS A 147 6.88 -15.74 -7.21
N ILE A 148 5.64 -15.74 -6.72
CA ILE A 148 5.24 -16.33 -5.43
C ILE A 148 4.21 -17.42 -5.67
N THR A 149 4.07 -18.34 -4.73
CA THR A 149 3.00 -19.35 -4.77
C THR A 149 1.64 -18.75 -4.41
N GLU A 150 0.54 -19.42 -4.78
CA GLU A 150 -0.81 -19.01 -4.37
C GLU A 150 -0.98 -19.04 -2.85
N GLU A 151 -0.31 -19.96 -2.16
CA GLU A 151 -0.31 -20.05 -0.69
C GLU A 151 0.39 -18.85 -0.05
N GLU A 152 1.58 -18.47 -0.55
CA GLU A 152 2.29 -17.27 -0.09
C GLU A 152 1.45 -16.00 -0.32
N LEU A 153 0.81 -15.88 -1.50
CA LEU A 153 -0.08 -14.76 -1.80
C LEU A 153 -1.22 -14.69 -0.78
N GLU A 154 -1.99 -15.77 -0.60
CA GLU A 154 -3.13 -15.78 0.34
C GLU A 154 -2.71 -15.49 1.79
N HIS A 155 -1.52 -15.96 2.18
CA HIS A 155 -0.95 -15.64 3.48
C HIS A 155 -0.69 -14.13 3.61
N PHE A 156 0.02 -13.53 2.66
CA PHE A 156 0.34 -12.11 2.70
C PHE A 156 -0.89 -11.20 2.62
N LEU A 157 -1.89 -11.54 1.80
CA LEU A 157 -3.13 -10.77 1.70
C LEU A 157 -3.95 -10.77 3.01
N LYS A 158 -3.81 -11.80 3.84
CA LYS A 158 -4.54 -11.91 5.11
C LYS A 158 -3.82 -11.24 6.28
N THR A 159 -2.49 -11.33 6.30
CA THR A 159 -1.73 -10.90 7.47
C THR A 159 -1.14 -9.51 7.32
N GLU A 160 -0.83 -9.09 6.09
CA GLU A 160 -0.05 -7.89 5.83
C GLU A 160 -0.78 -6.89 4.95
N LYS A 161 -0.50 -5.59 5.14
CA LYS A 161 -0.79 -4.58 4.11
C LYS A 161 0.14 -4.83 2.92
N PHE A 162 -0.19 -5.81 2.09
CA PHE A 162 0.61 -6.32 0.99
C PHE A 162 0.36 -5.50 -0.28
N TYR A 163 1.43 -4.92 -0.84
CA TYR A 163 1.42 -4.22 -2.12
C TYR A 163 2.41 -4.90 -3.06
N ALA A 164 1.89 -5.53 -4.11
CA ALA A 164 2.69 -6.21 -5.12
C ALA A 164 1.97 -6.15 -6.47
N PRO A 165 1.88 -4.96 -7.09
CA PRO A 165 1.35 -4.85 -8.44
C PRO A 165 2.18 -5.74 -9.36
N HIS A 166 1.51 -6.36 -10.34
CA HIS A 166 2.17 -7.18 -11.36
C HIS A 166 2.89 -8.42 -10.83
N ILE A 167 2.48 -8.91 -9.66
CA ILE A 167 3.05 -10.10 -9.06
C ILE A 167 2.81 -11.32 -9.97
N GLN A 168 3.86 -12.09 -10.22
CA GLN A 168 3.74 -13.36 -10.92
C GLN A 168 3.43 -14.48 -9.94
N ILE A 169 2.59 -15.42 -10.37
CA ILE A 169 2.28 -16.62 -9.60
C ILE A 169 3.02 -17.81 -10.18
N CYS A 170 3.68 -18.56 -9.32
CA CYS A 170 4.37 -19.79 -9.70
C CYS A 170 3.37 -20.93 -9.79
N ASP A 171 3.39 -21.66 -10.91
CA ASP A 171 2.55 -22.85 -11.14
C ASP A 171 1.07 -22.61 -10.78
N PRO A 172 0.43 -21.55 -11.35
CA PRO A 172 -0.89 -21.12 -10.92
C PRO A 172 -1.96 -22.18 -11.23
N THR A 173 -2.91 -22.35 -10.32
CA THR A 173 -4.08 -23.20 -10.54
C THR A 173 -5.22 -22.46 -11.23
N LYS A 174 -5.16 -21.12 -11.20
CA LYS A 174 -6.11 -20.21 -11.87
C LYS A 174 -5.47 -19.46 -13.03
N ILE A 175 -6.30 -18.85 -13.86
CA ILE A 175 -5.85 -17.94 -14.91
C ILE A 175 -5.66 -16.54 -14.30
N TYR A 176 -4.40 -16.17 -14.06
CA TYR A 176 -3.99 -14.84 -13.60
C TYR A 176 -3.79 -13.91 -14.80
N CYS A 177 -4.34 -12.71 -14.70
CA CYS A 177 -4.24 -11.67 -15.71
C CYS A 177 -3.66 -10.41 -15.13
N ARG A 178 -3.08 -9.61 -16.01
CA ARG A 178 -2.38 -8.40 -15.66
C ARG A 178 -2.80 -7.30 -16.63
N LEU A 179 -3.07 -6.13 -16.08
CA LEU A 179 -3.05 -4.89 -16.84
C LEU A 179 -1.66 -4.30 -16.68
N ASP A 180 -0.96 -3.97 -17.77
CA ASP A 180 0.33 -3.30 -17.65
C ASP A 180 0.10 -1.86 -17.11
N SER A 181 0.85 -1.50 -16.07
CA SER A 181 0.84 -0.23 -15.32
C SER A 181 -0.15 0.86 -15.77
N PHE A 182 -1.33 0.91 -15.14
CA PHE A 182 -2.37 1.93 -15.36
C PHE A 182 -2.91 2.03 -16.79
N ASP A 183 -2.69 1.02 -17.63
CA ASP A 183 -3.38 0.98 -18.92
C ASP A 183 -4.88 0.87 -18.71
N PHE A 184 -5.60 1.71 -19.44
CA PHE A 184 -7.05 1.58 -19.55
C PHE A 184 -7.38 0.24 -20.20
N PHE A 185 -8.40 -0.42 -19.67
CA PHE A 185 -9.01 -1.61 -20.24
C PHE A 185 -9.14 -1.47 -21.77
N ASP A 186 -8.74 -2.52 -22.46
CA ASP A 186 -9.07 -2.76 -23.85
C ASP A 186 -9.19 -4.28 -24.09
N GLN A 187 -9.65 -4.64 -25.27
CA GLN A 187 -9.89 -6.03 -25.63
C GLN A 187 -8.64 -6.91 -25.61
N THR A 188 -7.44 -6.31 -25.54
CA THR A 188 -6.18 -7.05 -25.63
C THR A 188 -5.52 -7.29 -24.28
N ASN A 189 -5.87 -6.51 -23.25
CA ASN A 189 -5.14 -6.50 -21.99
C ASN A 189 -5.71 -7.43 -20.90
N ILE A 190 -7.00 -7.75 -20.92
CA ILE A 190 -7.57 -8.83 -20.09
C ILE A 190 -7.92 -10.00 -20.98
N VAL A 191 -7.22 -11.13 -20.86
CA VAL A 191 -7.47 -12.34 -21.66
C VAL A 191 -8.82 -13.00 -21.29
N SER A 192 -9.41 -13.77 -22.22
CA SER A 192 -10.65 -14.51 -21.95
C SER A 192 -10.38 -15.63 -20.94
N GLY A 193 -11.34 -15.93 -20.07
CA GLY A 193 -11.14 -16.90 -18.98
C GLY A 193 -10.40 -16.33 -17.78
N CYS A 194 -10.20 -15.01 -17.70
CA CYS A 194 -9.49 -14.39 -16.60
C CYS A 194 -10.19 -14.65 -15.26
N GLN A 195 -9.49 -15.25 -14.29
CA GLN A 195 -10.06 -15.54 -12.97
C GLN A 195 -9.54 -14.62 -11.88
N VAL A 196 -8.27 -14.19 -11.97
CA VAL A 196 -7.66 -13.28 -10.98
C VAL A 196 -6.96 -12.14 -11.70
N LEU A 197 -7.43 -10.92 -11.49
CA LEU A 197 -6.78 -9.71 -11.99
C LEU A 197 -5.80 -9.20 -10.94
N THR A 198 -4.50 -9.16 -11.26
CA THR A 198 -3.45 -8.75 -10.30
C THR A 198 -3.20 -7.23 -10.23
N ASP A 199 -4.12 -6.44 -10.77
CA ASP A 199 -4.07 -4.97 -10.75
C ASP A 199 -5.50 -4.38 -10.74
N SER A 200 -5.62 -3.07 -10.64
CA SER A 200 -6.88 -2.35 -10.75
C SER A 200 -7.45 -2.42 -12.16
N LEU A 201 -8.75 -2.71 -12.29
CA LEU A 201 -9.47 -2.49 -13.54
C LEU A 201 -9.71 -0.99 -13.72
N VAL A 202 -9.19 -0.40 -14.79
CA VAL A 202 -9.42 1.02 -15.10
C VAL A 202 -10.09 1.14 -16.46
N LEU A 203 -11.30 1.68 -16.54
CA LEU A 203 -12.01 1.94 -17.80
C LEU A 203 -12.23 3.44 -17.98
N ASN A 204 -11.88 3.94 -19.17
CA ASN A 204 -12.04 5.34 -19.57
C ASN A 204 -12.70 5.38 -20.95
N GLY A 205 -13.77 6.16 -21.14
CA GLY A 205 -14.50 6.21 -22.42
C GLY A 205 -13.78 6.92 -23.56
N THR A 206 -12.53 7.35 -23.38
CA THR A 206 -11.67 7.72 -24.51
C THR A 206 -11.19 6.52 -25.34
N LYS A 207 -11.36 5.28 -24.85
CA LYS A 207 -11.06 4.06 -25.60
C LYS A 207 -12.34 3.39 -26.09
N GLU A 208 -12.42 3.10 -27.40
CA GLU A 208 -13.46 2.24 -27.96
C GLU A 208 -13.32 0.82 -27.40
N TYR A 209 -14.44 0.23 -26.96
CA TYR A 209 -14.50 -1.17 -26.52
C TYR A 209 -15.75 -1.84 -27.08
N ASN A 210 -15.71 -3.16 -27.20
CA ASN A 210 -16.86 -3.96 -27.61
C ASN A 210 -17.60 -4.37 -26.34
N GLN A 211 -18.86 -3.97 -26.20
CA GLN A 211 -19.63 -4.23 -24.99
C GLN A 211 -19.79 -5.73 -24.68
N THR A 212 -20.00 -6.56 -25.70
CA THR A 212 -20.16 -8.03 -25.49
C THR A 212 -18.85 -8.62 -24.98
N GLU A 213 -17.76 -8.29 -25.65
CA GLU A 213 -16.44 -8.79 -25.26
C GLU A 213 -15.97 -8.27 -23.89
N PHE A 214 -16.31 -7.02 -23.56
CA PHE A 214 -16.09 -6.47 -22.22
C PHE A 214 -16.80 -7.31 -21.17
N HIS A 215 -18.10 -7.59 -21.35
CA HIS A 215 -18.87 -8.40 -20.40
C HIS A 215 -18.31 -9.82 -20.30
N ASP A 216 -17.99 -10.45 -21.43
CA ASP A 216 -17.42 -11.81 -21.45
C ASP A 216 -16.11 -11.90 -20.68
N ARG A 217 -15.26 -10.86 -20.74
CA ARG A 217 -13.99 -10.81 -20.01
C ARG A 217 -14.15 -10.58 -18.51
N LEU A 218 -15.25 -9.97 -18.07
CA LEU A 218 -15.52 -9.77 -16.64
C LEU A 218 -16.22 -10.98 -15.98
N ASN A 219 -16.91 -11.81 -16.76
CA ASN A 219 -17.71 -12.91 -16.25
C ASN A 219 -16.92 -13.91 -15.41
N ASP A 220 -15.71 -14.27 -15.82
CA ASP A 220 -14.90 -15.28 -15.14
C ASP A 220 -14.07 -14.73 -13.97
N ILE A 221 -14.02 -13.40 -13.81
CA ILE A 221 -13.19 -12.76 -12.77
C ILE A 221 -13.78 -13.03 -11.40
N GLU A 222 -13.02 -13.77 -10.59
CA GLU A 222 -13.37 -14.14 -9.21
C GLU A 222 -12.74 -13.18 -8.19
N GLN A 223 -11.55 -12.66 -8.51
CA GLN A 223 -10.78 -11.80 -7.62
C GLN A 223 -10.09 -10.65 -8.36
N ILE A 224 -10.05 -9.48 -7.72
CA ILE A 224 -9.28 -8.32 -8.17
C ILE A 224 -8.33 -7.91 -7.05
N LEU A 225 -7.04 -7.86 -7.34
CA LEU A 225 -6.01 -7.29 -6.47
C LEU A 225 -5.79 -5.84 -6.92
N GLY A 226 -6.61 -4.92 -6.41
CA GLY A 226 -6.65 -3.53 -6.85
C GLY A 226 -8.03 -2.91 -6.60
N SER A 227 -8.40 -1.94 -7.43
CA SER A 227 -9.68 -1.26 -7.44
C SER A 227 -10.40 -1.42 -8.78
N ILE A 228 -11.71 -1.18 -8.80
CA ILE A 228 -12.47 -0.98 -10.04
C ILE A 228 -12.69 0.52 -10.22
N ILE A 229 -12.20 1.07 -11.32
CA ILE A 229 -12.20 2.51 -11.60
C ILE A 229 -12.82 2.70 -12.98
N VAL A 230 -14.03 3.25 -13.06
CA VAL A 230 -14.73 3.51 -14.32
C VAL A 230 -15.13 4.96 -14.38
N PHE A 231 -14.60 5.68 -15.36
CA PHE A 231 -14.94 7.08 -15.51
C PHE A 231 -15.07 7.53 -16.97
N GLN A 232 -15.92 8.54 -17.19
CA GLN A 232 -16.12 9.13 -18.51
C GLN A 232 -16.42 8.09 -19.59
N SER A 233 -17.12 7.00 -19.24
CA SER A 233 -17.33 5.82 -20.08
C SER A 233 -18.77 5.69 -20.56
N ASP A 234 -18.93 5.12 -21.76
CA ASP A 234 -20.23 4.85 -22.38
C ASP A 234 -20.81 3.49 -22.00
N ILE A 235 -20.26 2.80 -20.98
CA ILE A 235 -20.82 1.51 -20.52
C ILE A 235 -22.26 1.67 -20.05
N VAL A 236 -23.10 0.71 -20.43
CA VAL A 236 -24.49 0.63 -19.97
C VAL A 236 -24.59 -0.15 -18.66
N ALA A 237 -23.75 -1.18 -18.51
CA ALA A 237 -23.74 -2.03 -17.33
C ALA A 237 -22.31 -2.44 -16.95
N LEU A 238 -22.08 -2.59 -15.65
CA LEU A 238 -20.84 -3.13 -15.08
C LEU A 238 -21.17 -4.36 -14.24
N LYS A 239 -20.92 -5.55 -14.77
CA LYS A 239 -21.35 -6.81 -14.15
C LYS A 239 -20.18 -7.72 -13.87
N PHE A 240 -20.11 -8.19 -12.62
CA PHE A 240 -19.15 -9.17 -12.16
C PHE A 240 -19.87 -10.33 -11.46
N PRO A 241 -20.41 -11.29 -12.21
CA PRO A 241 -21.21 -12.36 -11.64
C PRO A 241 -20.41 -13.27 -10.70
N ASN A 242 -19.11 -13.50 -10.94
CA ASN A 242 -18.28 -14.40 -10.15
C ASN A 242 -17.34 -13.71 -9.15
N LEU A 243 -17.28 -12.37 -9.15
CA LEU A 243 -16.38 -11.62 -8.29
C LEU A 243 -16.81 -11.72 -6.83
N TRP A 244 -15.98 -12.37 -6.02
CA TRP A 244 -16.25 -12.54 -4.58
C TRP A 244 -15.27 -11.79 -3.69
N ARG A 245 -14.12 -11.37 -4.23
CA ARG A 245 -13.11 -10.61 -3.49
C ARG A 245 -12.52 -9.45 -4.30
N ILE A 246 -12.46 -8.28 -3.67
CA ILE A 246 -11.61 -7.16 -4.11
C ILE A 246 -10.62 -6.85 -3.00
N TYR A 247 -9.34 -7.12 -3.22
CA TYR A 247 -8.28 -6.73 -2.31
C TYR A 247 -7.73 -5.37 -2.74
N ASN A 248 -8.15 -4.30 -2.08
CA ASN A 248 -7.73 -2.95 -2.45
C ASN A 248 -6.42 -2.58 -1.76
N PHE A 249 -5.31 -2.71 -2.48
CA PHE A 249 -4.00 -2.25 -2.03
C PHE A 249 -3.75 -0.76 -2.27
N GLN A 250 -4.65 -0.01 -2.89
CA GLN A 250 -4.48 1.41 -3.21
C GLN A 250 -5.00 2.28 -2.05
N PRO A 251 -4.12 2.96 -1.28
CA PRO A 251 -4.55 3.59 -0.04
C PRO A 251 -5.31 4.90 -0.23
N THR A 252 -5.25 5.46 -1.44
CA THR A 252 -5.80 6.77 -1.82
C THR A 252 -6.99 6.68 -2.76
N LEU A 253 -7.48 5.48 -3.07
CA LEU A 253 -8.56 5.27 -4.02
C LEU A 253 -9.67 4.42 -3.39
N PRO A 254 -10.95 4.74 -3.66
CA PRO A 254 -12.06 3.86 -3.33
C PRO A 254 -11.89 2.47 -3.97
N VAL A 255 -12.59 1.49 -3.40
CA VAL A 255 -12.55 0.12 -3.92
C VAL A 255 -13.24 0.05 -5.28
N ILE A 256 -14.42 0.68 -5.38
CA ILE A 256 -15.19 0.85 -6.62
C ILE A 256 -15.43 2.35 -6.80
N PHE A 257 -14.93 2.89 -7.91
CA PHE A 257 -15.05 4.30 -8.26
C PHE A 257 -15.76 4.45 -9.61
N LEU A 258 -16.90 5.13 -9.61
CA LEU A 258 -17.75 5.33 -10.79
C LEU A 258 -18.00 6.83 -11.00
N GLN A 259 -17.45 7.45 -12.04
CA GLN A 259 -17.60 8.88 -12.27
C GLN A 259 -17.97 9.25 -13.71
N ASP A 260 -18.93 10.15 -13.90
CA ASP A 260 -19.22 10.75 -15.22
C ASP A 260 -19.53 9.70 -16.32
N ASN A 261 -20.26 8.62 -15.99
CA ASN A 261 -20.67 7.60 -16.96
C ASN A 261 -22.14 7.83 -17.35
N PRO A 262 -22.42 8.58 -18.43
CA PRO A 262 -23.77 9.05 -18.75
C PRO A 262 -24.75 7.92 -19.07
N ASN A 263 -24.25 6.80 -19.59
CA ASN A 263 -25.07 5.67 -20.03
C ASN A 263 -25.18 4.55 -18.97
N LEU A 264 -24.41 4.63 -17.88
CA LEU A 264 -24.35 3.58 -16.87
C LEU A 264 -25.68 3.50 -16.12
N ALA A 265 -26.41 2.41 -16.31
CA ALA A 265 -27.72 2.19 -15.73
C ALA A 265 -27.72 1.06 -14.68
N GLU A 266 -26.75 0.14 -14.74
CA GLU A 266 -26.74 -1.06 -13.90
C GLU A 266 -25.33 -1.42 -13.44
N ILE A 267 -25.21 -1.84 -12.18
CA ILE A 267 -24.02 -2.53 -11.67
C ILE A 267 -24.43 -3.81 -10.96
N GLU A 268 -23.60 -4.85 -11.05
CA GLU A 268 -23.86 -6.15 -10.43
C GLU A 268 -22.61 -6.68 -9.74
N PHE A 269 -22.71 -6.84 -8.41
CA PHE A 269 -21.67 -7.38 -7.52
C PHE A 269 -22.25 -8.44 -6.57
N SER A 270 -23.16 -9.29 -7.07
CA SER A 270 -24.00 -10.18 -6.27
C SER A 270 -23.22 -11.14 -5.37
N ASN A 271 -22.06 -11.61 -5.83
CA ASN A 271 -21.21 -12.57 -5.11
C ASN A 271 -20.10 -11.91 -4.27
N LEU A 272 -19.98 -10.58 -4.28
CA LEU A 272 -18.94 -9.86 -3.56
C LEU A 272 -19.14 -10.02 -2.06
N SER A 273 -18.19 -10.67 -1.39
CA SER A 273 -18.29 -11.00 0.04
C SER A 273 -17.06 -10.62 0.85
N SER A 274 -15.99 -10.15 0.21
CA SER A 274 -14.73 -9.82 0.87
C SER A 274 -14.06 -8.60 0.24
N ILE A 275 -13.84 -7.56 1.05
CA ILE A 275 -13.10 -6.37 0.64
C ILE A 275 -12.04 -6.02 1.69
N PRO A 276 -10.91 -6.75 1.73
CA PRO A 276 -9.78 -6.30 2.53
C PRO A 276 -9.26 -4.99 1.94
N TYR A 277 -9.29 -3.93 2.73
CA TYR A 277 -8.76 -2.62 2.35
C TYR A 277 -7.90 -2.06 3.49
N PHE A 278 -6.84 -1.33 3.12
CA PHE A 278 -5.90 -0.75 4.07
C PHE A 278 -5.68 0.76 3.89
N GLY A 279 -6.47 1.35 3.00
CA GLY A 279 -6.44 2.76 2.64
C GLY A 279 -7.15 3.69 3.60
N LYS A 280 -6.98 4.99 3.36
CA LYS A 280 -7.65 6.06 4.11
C LYS A 280 -9.08 6.31 3.61
N TYR A 281 -9.41 5.81 2.43
CA TYR A 281 -10.75 5.92 1.86
C TYR A 281 -11.57 4.69 2.29
N PRO A 282 -12.57 4.87 3.17
CA PRO A 282 -13.37 3.76 3.69
C PRO A 282 -14.47 3.31 2.72
N ASP A 283 -14.65 4.05 1.62
CA ASP A 283 -15.76 3.85 0.70
C ASP A 283 -15.50 2.64 -0.18
N VAL A 284 -16.40 1.65 -0.05
CA VAL A 284 -16.47 0.50 -0.94
C VAL A 284 -16.96 0.95 -2.31
N LEU A 285 -17.96 1.82 -2.33
CA LEU A 285 -18.50 2.41 -3.56
C LEU A 285 -18.50 3.93 -3.43
N TYR A 286 -17.82 4.57 -4.37
CA TYR A 286 -17.90 6.01 -4.60
C TYR A 286 -18.45 6.26 -6.00
N THR A 287 -19.64 6.85 -6.08
CA THR A 287 -20.33 7.09 -7.36
C THR A 287 -20.79 8.54 -7.48
N PHE A 288 -20.52 9.16 -8.62
CA PHE A 288 -20.84 10.57 -8.89
C PHE A 288 -21.13 10.78 -10.39
N SER A 289 -22.10 11.62 -10.73
CA SER A 289 -22.44 11.96 -12.13
C SER A 289 -22.75 10.75 -13.02
N ASN A 290 -23.52 9.78 -12.51
CA ASN A 290 -24.01 8.62 -13.27
C ASN A 290 -25.55 8.70 -13.35
N PRO A 291 -26.13 9.53 -14.25
CA PRO A 291 -27.55 9.94 -14.20
C PRO A 291 -28.55 8.80 -14.43
N LEU A 292 -28.15 7.71 -15.11
CA LEU A 292 -29.01 6.55 -15.34
C LEU A 292 -28.89 5.50 -14.22
N LEU A 293 -27.86 5.58 -13.38
CA LEU A 293 -27.66 4.68 -12.25
C LEU A 293 -28.53 5.13 -11.08
N THR A 294 -29.84 4.88 -11.20
CA THR A 294 -30.85 5.42 -10.29
C THR A 294 -31.24 4.47 -9.17
N GLN A 295 -31.12 3.15 -9.38
CA GLN A 295 -31.46 2.13 -8.39
C GLN A 295 -30.53 0.93 -8.56
N LEU A 296 -30.07 0.37 -7.45
CA LEU A 296 -29.40 -0.94 -7.43
C LEU A 296 -30.37 -2.02 -6.97
N PRO A 297 -30.14 -3.28 -7.38
CA PRO A 297 -30.81 -4.42 -6.78
C PRO A 297 -30.64 -4.41 -5.25
N LEU A 298 -31.72 -4.73 -4.51
CA LEU A 298 -31.71 -4.74 -3.04
C LEU A 298 -30.56 -5.58 -2.47
N ASP A 299 -30.37 -6.77 -3.03
CA ASP A 299 -29.29 -7.69 -2.62
C ASP A 299 -27.90 -7.07 -2.82
N THR A 300 -27.71 -6.29 -3.89
CA THR A 300 -26.44 -5.59 -4.14
C THR A 300 -26.22 -4.48 -3.11
N CYS A 301 -27.23 -3.68 -2.80
CA CYS A 301 -27.13 -2.66 -1.75
C CYS A 301 -26.82 -3.27 -0.39
N GLU A 302 -27.58 -4.29 0.03
CA GLU A 302 -27.37 -4.96 1.31
C GLU A 302 -25.97 -5.57 1.42
N ASN A 303 -25.47 -6.18 0.33
CA ASN A 303 -24.12 -6.74 0.30
C ASN A 303 -23.06 -5.64 0.41
N LEU A 304 -23.17 -4.56 -0.35
CA LEU A 304 -22.19 -3.46 -0.30
C LEU A 304 -22.17 -2.76 1.07
N TYR A 305 -23.32 -2.52 1.70
CA TYR A 305 -23.40 -1.94 3.04
C TYR A 305 -22.77 -2.82 4.13
N LYS A 306 -22.82 -4.15 3.98
CA LYS A 306 -22.13 -5.07 4.90
C LYS A 306 -20.60 -4.99 4.75
N LEU A 307 -20.11 -4.57 3.59
CA LEU A 307 -18.69 -4.54 3.27
C LEU A 307 -18.03 -3.18 3.59
N GLY A 308 -18.80 -2.08 3.61
CA GLY A 308 -18.28 -0.78 4.01
C GLY A 308 -19.18 0.39 3.62
N GLN A 309 -18.61 1.59 3.69
CA GLN A 309 -19.32 2.83 3.40
C GLN A 309 -19.61 2.97 1.89
N ILE A 310 -20.75 3.57 1.57
CA ILE A 310 -21.15 3.92 0.20
C ILE A 310 -21.34 5.44 0.14
N THR A 311 -20.68 6.09 -0.81
CA THR A 311 -20.79 7.52 -1.08
C THR A 311 -21.36 7.75 -2.46
N ILE A 312 -22.44 8.52 -2.53
CA ILE A 312 -23.15 8.89 -3.77
C ILE A 312 -23.20 10.41 -3.83
N GLY A 313 -22.75 11.02 -4.92
CA GLY A 313 -22.88 12.46 -5.10
C GLY A 313 -23.74 12.85 -6.32
N ASP A 314 -24.31 14.05 -6.22
CA ASP A 314 -25.18 14.75 -7.17
C ASP A 314 -26.48 14.06 -7.65
N VAL A 315 -26.83 12.87 -7.14
CA VAL A 315 -28.16 12.26 -7.34
C VAL A 315 -29.02 12.48 -6.10
N SER A 316 -30.09 13.25 -6.22
CA SER A 316 -30.97 13.69 -5.12
C SER A 316 -31.94 12.63 -4.59
N GLU A 317 -31.80 11.36 -4.99
CA GLU A 317 -32.54 10.23 -4.43
C GLU A 317 -31.57 9.05 -4.35
N SER A 318 -31.41 8.49 -3.16
CA SER A 318 -30.39 7.50 -2.87
C SER A 318 -30.57 6.25 -3.73
N ILE A 319 -29.52 5.89 -4.46
CA ILE A 319 -29.37 4.71 -5.31
C ILE A 319 -29.72 3.39 -4.58
N CYS A 320 -29.75 3.40 -3.24
CA CYS A 320 -30.12 2.28 -2.38
C CYS A 320 -31.38 2.48 -1.50
N GLU A 321 -32.19 3.54 -1.65
CA GLU A 321 -33.48 3.62 -0.92
C GLU A 321 -34.68 3.27 -1.80
N ASN A 322 -35.36 2.19 -1.41
CA ASN A 322 -36.81 2.16 -1.41
C ASN A 322 -37.36 1.22 -0.31
N ARG A 323 -37.85 1.84 0.77
CA ARG A 323 -38.81 1.42 1.81
C ARG A 323 -39.19 -0.08 1.93
N THR A 324 -38.80 -0.72 3.04
CA THR A 324 -39.71 -0.95 4.19
C THR A 324 -38.97 -1.37 5.46
N SER A 325 -39.16 -0.56 6.49
CA SER A 325 -39.03 -0.84 7.93
C SER A 325 -39.00 -2.32 8.36
N SER A 326 -37.85 -2.76 8.87
CA SER A 326 -37.81 -3.59 10.07
C SER A 326 -36.51 -3.34 10.85
N ALA A 327 -36.68 -2.65 11.98
CA ALA A 327 -35.78 -2.38 13.09
C ALA A 327 -34.31 -2.86 13.00
N LEU A 328 -33.37 -1.90 12.97
CA LEU A 328 -32.10 -2.09 13.67
C LEU A 328 -32.40 -2.22 15.18
N PRO A 329 -31.84 -3.22 15.89
CA PRO A 329 -31.73 -3.12 17.33
C PRO A 329 -30.68 -2.04 17.64
N THR A 330 -31.10 -0.98 18.31
CA THR A 330 -30.20 -0.10 19.06
C THR A 330 -29.43 -0.95 20.08
N GLN A 331 -28.14 -1.18 19.82
CA GLN A 331 -27.22 -1.62 20.86
C GLN A 331 -26.45 -0.39 21.35
N GLU A 332 -26.96 0.21 22.42
CA GLU A 332 -26.13 0.94 23.37
C GLU A 332 -25.06 -0.04 23.88
N ALA A 333 -23.80 0.22 23.55
CA ALA A 333 -22.67 -0.47 24.14
C ALA A 333 -21.60 0.56 24.56
N ASN A 334 -21.81 1.08 25.77
CA ASN A 334 -20.80 1.45 26.76
C ASN A 334 -19.36 1.55 26.25
N HIS A 335 -18.94 2.76 25.87
CA HIS A 335 -17.54 3.14 25.93
C HIS A 335 -17.11 3.18 27.40
N THR A 336 -16.44 2.11 27.84
CA THR A 336 -15.71 2.12 29.11
C THR A 336 -14.37 2.80 28.86
N THR A 337 -14.30 4.04 29.30
CA THR A 337 -13.08 4.85 29.40
C THR A 337 -12.10 4.16 30.35
N ALA A 338 -10.92 3.79 29.84
CA ALA A 338 -9.76 3.50 30.69
C ALA A 338 -8.88 4.75 30.73
N THR A 339 -9.07 5.55 31.78
CA THR A 339 -8.21 6.65 32.21
C THR A 339 -6.94 6.11 32.88
N THR A 340 -5.82 6.78 32.61
CA THR A 340 -4.71 7.18 33.52
C THR A 340 -3.49 7.48 32.64
N SER A 341 -2.73 8.56 32.78
CA SER A 341 -2.64 9.59 33.82
C SER A 341 -1.97 10.84 33.23
N GLU A 342 -2.53 12.01 33.52
CA GLU A 342 -1.96 13.32 33.25
C GLU A 342 -0.64 13.52 34.01
N PHE A 343 0.35 14.11 33.36
CA PHE A 343 1.44 14.80 34.03
C PHE A 343 1.59 16.19 33.41
N SER A 344 1.04 17.17 34.10
CA SER A 344 1.11 18.60 33.81
C SER A 344 2.38 19.21 34.41
N VAL A 345 3.13 19.99 33.62
CA VAL A 345 3.95 21.09 34.14
C VAL A 345 3.74 22.29 33.22
N ASP A 346 3.10 23.30 33.78
CA ASP A 346 2.90 24.64 33.23
C ASP A 346 4.14 25.50 33.52
N SER A 347 4.44 26.45 32.63
CA SER A 347 4.86 27.83 32.93
C SER A 347 5.69 28.46 31.81
N GLY A 348 5.25 29.63 31.33
CA GLY A 348 6.18 30.75 31.16
C GLY A 348 6.26 31.41 29.78
N LYS A 349 5.40 32.42 29.57
CA LYS A 349 5.46 33.46 28.54
C LYS A 349 6.83 34.15 28.43
N GLY A 350 7.20 34.59 27.22
CA GLY A 350 8.14 35.71 27.05
C GLY A 350 8.68 35.97 25.63
N GLY A 351 7.99 36.84 24.89
CA GLY A 351 8.62 38.00 24.20
C GLY A 351 9.55 37.79 22.98
N SER A 352 8.98 38.09 21.81
CA SER A 352 9.46 39.04 20.78
C SER A 352 10.77 38.85 19.98
N ASN A 353 10.67 39.33 18.73
CA ASN A 353 11.70 39.84 17.81
C ASN A 353 12.44 38.82 16.92
N VAL A 354 12.76 39.05 15.63
CA VAL A 354 12.45 40.07 14.60
C VAL A 354 13.22 39.60 13.33
N THR A 355 12.59 39.80 12.15
CA THR A 355 13.13 39.98 10.77
C THR A 355 14.05 38.95 10.06
N ASN A 356 13.51 38.45 8.93
CA ASN A 356 13.83 38.72 7.51
C ASN A 356 15.26 38.62 6.91
N SER A 357 15.20 38.20 5.63
CA SER A 357 16.09 38.50 4.47
C SER A 357 17.12 37.41 4.15
N THR A 358 17.35 36.94 2.93
CA THR A 358 17.09 37.41 1.53
C THR A 358 17.48 36.22 0.61
N ALA A 359 16.66 35.73 -0.32
CA ALA A 359 16.35 36.21 -1.68
C ALA A 359 17.51 36.19 -2.71
N LEU A 360 17.26 35.40 -3.78
CA LEU A 360 17.62 35.54 -5.21
C LEU A 360 19.09 35.43 -5.68
N SER A 361 19.33 34.58 -6.69
CA SER A 361 19.46 35.08 -8.09
C SER A 361 19.23 33.99 -9.14
N SER A 362 18.85 34.45 -10.33
CA SER A 362 18.31 33.77 -11.51
C SER A 362 19.23 33.92 -12.73
N VAL A 363 18.76 33.38 -13.88
CA VAL A 363 19.18 33.53 -15.31
C VAL A 363 19.91 32.28 -15.81
N GLY A 364 19.46 31.48 -16.80
CA GLY A 364 18.80 31.70 -18.12
C GLY A 364 19.80 31.22 -19.20
N LYS A 365 19.53 30.53 -20.33
CA LYS A 365 18.35 30.25 -21.18
C LYS A 365 18.77 29.23 -22.28
N ASN A 366 17.76 28.55 -22.87
CA ASN A 366 17.65 28.05 -24.27
C ASN A 366 18.43 26.81 -24.77
N GLN A 367 17.74 25.68 -25.01
CA GLN A 367 17.32 25.12 -26.33
C GLN A 367 16.66 23.72 -26.11
N PRO A 368 15.57 23.33 -26.84
CA PRO A 368 14.77 22.16 -26.49
C PRO A 368 15.27 20.88 -27.17
N PRO A 369 15.08 19.70 -26.55
CA PRO A 369 14.62 18.59 -27.38
C PRO A 369 13.64 17.60 -26.73
N ASN A 370 12.82 17.08 -27.63
CA ASN A 370 12.19 15.77 -27.68
C ASN A 370 10.93 15.45 -26.85
N ASN A 371 9.85 15.45 -27.61
CA ASN A 371 8.55 14.82 -27.40
C ASN A 371 8.72 13.31 -27.11
N ASN A 372 8.61 12.92 -25.84
CA ASN A 372 8.39 11.55 -25.42
C ASN A 372 7.04 11.48 -24.71
N THR A 373 6.08 10.78 -25.31
CA THR A 373 4.69 10.65 -24.89
C THR A 373 4.47 9.87 -23.59
N LYS A 374 5.53 9.59 -22.83
CA LYS A 374 5.48 8.84 -21.56
C LYS A 374 5.38 9.75 -20.32
N ASP A 375 5.90 10.98 -20.41
CA ASP A 375 5.94 11.92 -19.27
C ASP A 375 4.63 12.71 -19.07
N ASN A 376 3.65 12.55 -19.98
CA ASN A 376 2.33 13.20 -19.89
C ASN A 376 1.28 12.38 -19.15
N LEU A 377 1.56 11.12 -18.78
CA LEU A 377 0.64 10.27 -18.03
C LEU A 377 0.76 10.49 -16.51
N ASP A 378 1.97 10.65 -15.99
CA ASP A 378 2.20 11.03 -14.58
C ASP A 378 1.59 12.41 -14.26
N PHE A 379 1.55 13.32 -15.23
CA PHE A 379 0.97 14.66 -15.06
C PHE A 379 -0.56 14.66 -15.02
N ARG A 380 -1.25 13.66 -15.59
CA ARG A 380 -2.71 13.59 -15.61
C ARG A 380 -3.31 12.85 -14.41
N ILE A 381 -2.56 11.94 -13.77
CA ILE A 381 -3.00 11.29 -12.51
C ILE A 381 -2.68 12.17 -11.30
N LEU A 382 -1.59 12.97 -11.35
CA LEU A 382 -1.41 14.07 -10.40
C LEU A 382 -2.59 15.04 -10.44
N ASP A 383 -3.17 15.26 -11.62
CA ASP A 383 -4.38 16.07 -11.79
C ASP A 383 -5.61 15.41 -11.16
N LEU A 384 -5.73 14.08 -11.02
CA LEU A 384 -6.83 13.43 -10.31
C LEU A 384 -6.74 13.65 -8.78
N THR A 385 -5.53 13.55 -8.21
CA THR A 385 -5.27 13.94 -6.82
C THR A 385 -5.44 15.45 -6.57
N TYR A 386 -5.10 16.28 -7.56
CA TYR A 386 -5.31 17.73 -7.51
C TYR A 386 -6.78 18.10 -7.73
N PHE A 387 -7.53 17.37 -8.56
CA PHE A 387 -8.97 17.50 -8.77
C PHE A 387 -9.73 17.10 -7.51
N LEU A 388 -9.41 15.97 -6.90
CA LEU A 388 -9.99 15.54 -5.62
C LEU A 388 -9.65 16.55 -4.49
N GLY A 389 -8.45 17.13 -4.52
CA GLY A 389 -8.06 18.23 -3.61
C GLY A 389 -8.80 19.55 -3.86
N LEU A 390 -9.06 19.91 -5.12
CA LEU A 390 -9.80 21.13 -5.51
C LEU A 390 -11.31 21.00 -5.27
N ILE A 391 -11.88 19.80 -5.44
CA ILE A 391 -13.28 19.50 -5.09
C ILE A 391 -13.50 19.73 -3.58
N PHE A 392 -12.56 19.34 -2.72
CA PHE A 392 -12.65 19.62 -1.27
C PHE A 392 -12.53 21.11 -0.91
N ILE A 393 -11.75 21.91 -1.67
CA ILE A 393 -11.68 23.37 -1.47
C ILE A 393 -12.98 24.06 -1.92
N TRP A 394 -13.67 23.50 -2.92
CA TRP A 394 -14.94 24.03 -3.39
C TRP A 394 -16.12 23.69 -2.46
N VAL A 395 -16.15 22.47 -1.90
CA VAL A 395 -17.21 22.04 -0.97
C VAL A 395 -17.09 22.75 0.40
N LEU A 396 -15.88 23.05 0.89
CA LEU A 396 -15.70 23.83 2.12
C LEU A 396 -15.97 25.34 1.99
N ARG A 397 -16.25 25.85 0.78
CA ARG A 397 -16.55 27.27 0.54
C ARG A 397 -18.03 27.62 0.51
N PHE A 398 -18.93 26.64 0.70
CA PHE A 398 -20.38 26.85 0.68
C PHE A 398 -21.10 26.60 2.03
N GLU A 399 -20.38 26.38 3.12
CA GLU A 399 -20.91 26.45 4.50
C GLU A 399 -20.16 27.48 5.35
N ILE A 400 -20.22 28.76 4.98
CA ILE A 400 -20.15 29.93 5.87
C ILE A 400 -21.13 30.99 5.37
#